data_AF-A0A954TGT2-F1
#
_entry.id   AF-A0A954TGT2-F1
#
_cell.length_a   1.000
_cell.length_b   1.000
_cell.length_c   1.000
_cell.angle_alpha   90.00
_cell.angle_beta   90.00
_cell.angle_gamma   90.00
#
_symmetry.space_group_name_H-M   'P 1'
#
loop_
_entity.id
_entity.type
_entity.pdbx_description
1 polymer ?
#
loop_
_entity_poly.entity_id
_entity_poly.type
_entity_poly.pdbx_seq_one_letter_code
_entity_poly.pdbx_strand_id
1 'polypeptide(L)'
;MKSSRVKAPLLVVCGLSFLAGCVPTPVAMTPRTAEDLHSAETDFVSDAESELRQRMINVLQLGLEQRQLSSTENAAWQIMHGVACYGMQLSISTPDRGDVGAV
;
A
#
# COMPACT_ATOMS: atom_id res chain seq x y z
N MET A 1 21.08 -34.07 34.23
CA MET A 1 21.71 -34.91 33.19
C MET A 1 20.79 -34.95 31.98
N LYS A 2 21.35 -34.69 30.78
CA LYS A 2 20.74 -34.78 29.42
C LYS A 2 19.58 -33.79 29.15
N SER A 3 19.45 -33.16 28.00
CA SER A 3 20.32 -32.96 26.83
C SER A 3 19.63 -31.93 25.94
N SER A 4 20.40 -30.91 25.53
CA SER A 4 20.35 -30.10 24.32
C SER A 4 19.40 -30.54 23.19
N ARG A 5 18.83 -29.56 22.47
CA ARG A 5 19.34 -29.09 21.16
C ARG A 5 18.47 -27.98 20.56
N VAL A 6 19.09 -26.81 20.42
CA VAL A 6 18.72 -25.73 19.51
C VAL A 6 18.77 -26.25 18.07
N LYS A 7 17.74 -25.99 17.27
CA LYS A 7 17.74 -26.22 15.81
C LYS A 7 17.06 -25.05 15.10
N ALA A 8 17.86 -24.07 14.71
CA ALA A 8 17.69 -23.30 13.48
C ALA A 8 19.00 -23.47 12.72
N PRO A 9 18.98 -23.86 11.42
CA PRO A 9 18.79 -22.85 10.38
C PRO A 9 18.05 -23.36 9.14
N LEU A 10 16.99 -22.67 8.74
CA LEU A 10 16.38 -22.84 7.41
C LEU A 10 16.21 -21.46 6.75
N LEU A 11 17.29 -20.69 6.78
CA LEU A 11 17.55 -19.61 5.84
C LEU A 11 18.37 -20.23 4.70
N VAL A 12 18.20 -19.70 3.48
CA VAL A 12 18.97 -20.05 2.27
C VAL A 12 18.39 -21.20 1.43
N VAL A 13 17.13 -21.15 0.97
CA VAL A 13 16.73 -21.60 -0.39
C VAL A 13 15.36 -20.98 -0.76
N CYS A 14 15.30 -19.70 -1.14
CA CYS A 14 14.21 -19.18 -1.99
C CYS A 14 14.51 -17.76 -2.53
N GLY A 15 15.79 -17.48 -2.80
CA GLY A 15 16.27 -16.16 -3.24
C GLY A 15 16.62 -16.06 -4.73
N LEU A 16 16.15 -16.98 -5.59
CA LEU A 16 16.65 -17.08 -6.98
C LEU A 16 15.56 -17.25 -8.06
N SER A 17 14.31 -16.85 -7.81
CA SER A 17 13.23 -16.95 -8.82
C SER A 17 12.80 -15.62 -9.45
N PHE A 18 13.53 -14.52 -9.23
CA PHE A 18 13.19 -13.19 -9.76
C PHE A 18 14.05 -12.72 -10.95
N LEU A 19 14.63 -13.64 -11.73
CA LEU A 19 15.44 -13.30 -12.92
C LEU A 19 14.81 -13.73 -14.26
N ALA A 20 13.50 -14.00 -14.30
CA ALA A 20 12.74 -14.01 -15.56
C ALA A 20 12.29 -12.59 -15.90
N GLY A 21 13.26 -11.71 -16.15
CA GLY A 21 13.04 -10.35 -16.61
C GLY A 21 12.41 -10.36 -18.01
N CYS A 22 11.30 -9.64 -18.15
CA CYS A 22 10.66 -9.30 -19.41
C CYS A 22 11.68 -8.70 -20.38
N VAL A 23 11.72 -9.19 -21.62
CA VAL A 23 12.40 -8.50 -22.72
C VAL A 23 11.44 -7.44 -23.26
N PRO A 24 11.68 -6.13 -23.06
CA PRO A 24 10.89 -5.12 -23.75
C PRO A 24 11.34 -5.06 -25.21
N THR A 25 10.46 -5.45 -26.12
CA THR A 25 10.60 -5.20 -27.55
C THR A 25 10.61 -3.69 -27.78
N PRO A 26 11.57 -3.11 -28.51
CA PRO A 26 11.53 -1.69 -28.84
C PRO A 26 10.45 -1.46 -29.90
N VAL A 27 9.28 -1.00 -29.48
CA VAL A 27 8.29 -0.41 -30.38
C VAL A 27 8.78 1.00 -30.71
N ALA A 28 9.21 1.21 -31.96
CA ALA A 28 9.51 2.52 -32.48
C ALA A 28 8.21 3.36 -32.47
N MET A 29 8.05 4.24 -31.48
CA MET A 29 6.96 5.20 -31.46
C MET A 29 7.21 6.24 -32.56
N THR A 30 6.39 6.22 -33.60
CA THR A 30 6.24 7.34 -34.49
C THR A 30 5.70 8.53 -33.68
N PRO A 31 6.34 9.71 -33.74
CA PRO A 31 5.82 10.89 -33.05
C PRO A 31 4.52 11.31 -33.73
N ARG A 32 3.39 11.01 -33.09
CA ARG A 32 2.10 11.60 -33.45
C ARG A 32 2.12 13.06 -32.99
N THR A 33 1.96 13.96 -33.93
CA THR A 33 1.83 15.40 -33.74
C THR A 33 0.73 15.70 -32.71
N ALA A 34 1.04 16.57 -31.75
CA ALA A 34 0.24 16.85 -30.56
C ALA A 34 -1.09 17.60 -30.81
N GLU A 35 -1.53 17.74 -32.07
CA GLU A 35 -2.62 18.65 -32.43
C GLU A 35 -3.98 17.95 -32.66
N ASP A 36 -4.02 16.63 -32.81
CA ASP A 36 -5.27 15.90 -33.15
C ASP A 36 -6.00 15.24 -31.96
N LEU A 37 -5.53 15.37 -30.72
CA LEU A 37 -6.15 14.71 -29.55
C LEU A 37 -7.05 15.61 -28.69
N HIS A 38 -7.17 16.91 -29.02
CA HIS A 38 -7.75 17.88 -28.10
C HIS A 38 -9.29 18.04 -28.15
N SER A 39 -10.04 17.11 -28.73
CA SER A 39 -11.50 17.28 -28.90
C SER A 39 -12.38 16.10 -28.47
N ALA A 40 -11.82 15.06 -27.83
CA ALA A 40 -12.63 13.95 -27.31
C ALA A 40 -12.25 13.46 -25.90
N GLU A 41 -11.35 14.15 -25.18
CA GLU A 41 -10.69 13.62 -23.97
C GLU A 41 -11.18 14.24 -22.65
N THR A 42 -12.16 15.13 -22.67
CA THR A 42 -12.64 15.80 -21.44
C THR A 42 -13.65 14.98 -20.62
N ASP A 43 -14.45 14.12 -21.24
CA ASP A 43 -15.46 13.34 -20.50
C ASP A 43 -14.90 12.02 -19.96
N PHE A 44 -14.01 11.34 -20.68
CA PHE A 44 -13.44 10.05 -20.25
C PHE A 44 -12.43 10.18 -19.10
N VAL A 45 -11.69 11.29 -19.02
CA VAL A 45 -10.72 11.53 -17.94
C VAL A 45 -11.43 11.82 -16.63
N SER A 46 -12.56 12.54 -16.67
CA SER A 46 -13.39 12.83 -15.50
C SER A 46 -13.96 11.57 -14.87
N ASP A 47 -14.50 10.66 -15.69
CA ASP A 47 -15.08 9.40 -15.19
C ASP A 47 -14.00 8.46 -14.61
N ALA A 48 -12.86 8.32 -15.30
CA ALA A 48 -11.76 7.48 -14.82
C ALA A 48 -11.13 8.01 -13.51
N GLU A 49 -10.98 9.32 -13.36
CA GLU A 49 -10.50 9.94 -12.13
C GLU A 49 -11.47 9.70 -10.97
N SER A 50 -12.77 9.84 -11.23
CA SER A 50 -13.82 9.61 -10.22
C SER A 50 -13.85 8.16 -9.75
N GLU A 51 -13.68 7.20 -10.66
CA GLU A 51 -13.66 5.77 -10.34
C GLU A 51 -12.42 5.40 -9.51
N LEU A 52 -11.24 5.87 -9.92
CA LEU A 52 -10.00 5.63 -9.17
C LEU A 52 -10.10 6.21 -7.76
N ARG A 53 -10.61 7.45 -7.64
CA ARG A 53 -10.85 8.09 -6.35
C ARG A 53 -11.78 7.27 -5.48
N GLN A 54 -12.88 6.76 -6.04
CA GLN A 54 -13.81 5.93 -5.29
C GLN A 54 -13.17 4.61 -4.83
N ARG A 55 -12.37 3.97 -5.68
CA ARG A 55 -11.61 2.76 -5.32
C ARG A 55 -10.62 3.04 -4.18
N MET A 56 -9.91 4.17 -4.24
CA MET A 56 -9.01 4.59 -3.16
C MET A 56 -9.75 4.81 -1.83
N ILE A 57 -10.90 5.51 -1.88
CA ILE A 57 -11.74 5.72 -0.70
C ILE A 57 -12.18 4.38 -0.10
N ASN A 58 -12.66 3.44 -0.93
CA ASN A 58 -13.11 2.13 -0.48
C ASN A 58 -11.99 1.33 0.21
N VAL A 59 -10.77 1.37 -0.33
CA VAL A 59 -9.61 0.68 0.27
C VAL A 59 -9.21 1.32 1.60
N LEU A 60 -9.21 2.65 1.68
CA LEU A 60 -8.90 3.35 2.93
C LEU A 60 -9.96 3.06 4.00
N GLN A 61 -11.24 3.05 3.63
CA GLN A 61 -12.33 2.74 4.54
C GLN A 61 -12.28 1.30 5.04
N LEU A 62 -12.02 0.33 4.15
CA LEU A 62 -11.80 -1.06 4.54
C LEU A 62 -10.63 -1.18 5.54
N GLY A 63 -9.55 -0.43 5.27
CA GLY A 63 -8.40 -0.34 6.15
C GLY A 63 -8.78 0.21 7.53
N LEU A 64 -9.62 1.24 7.63
CA LEU A 64 -10.09 1.77 8.90
C LEU A 64 -10.94 0.77 9.69
N GLU A 65 -11.80 0.01 9.01
CA GLU A 65 -12.71 -0.94 9.66
C GLU A 65 -11.98 -2.21 10.15
N GLN A 66 -11.00 -2.70 9.39
CA GLN A 66 -10.35 -3.99 9.66
C GLN A 66 -9.06 -3.87 10.46
N ARG A 67 -8.39 -2.71 10.43
CA ARG A 67 -7.05 -2.58 10.99
C ARG A 67 -7.11 -2.26 12.47
N GLN A 68 -6.68 -3.22 13.29
CA GLN A 68 -6.36 -2.97 14.69
C GLN A 68 -4.90 -2.54 14.79
N LEU A 69 -4.68 -1.30 15.23
CA LEU A 69 -3.34 -0.80 15.50
C LEU A 69 -2.97 -1.10 16.95
N SER A 70 -1.83 -1.75 17.13
CA SER A 70 -1.29 -2.09 18.44
C SER A 70 -0.23 -1.08 18.84
N SER A 71 -0.44 -0.45 20.00
CA SER A 71 0.55 0.44 20.62
C SER A 71 1.72 -0.32 21.27
N THR A 72 1.70 -1.66 21.28
CA THR A 72 2.79 -2.48 21.85
C THR A 72 3.80 -2.97 20.81
N GLU A 73 3.45 -2.97 19.51
CA GLU A 73 4.30 -3.43 18.43
C GLU A 73 4.48 -2.33 17.37
N ASN A 74 5.70 -1.80 17.22
CA ASN A 74 6.03 -0.79 16.21
C ASN A 74 5.13 0.46 16.25
N ALA A 75 4.73 0.89 17.45
CA ALA A 75 3.77 1.99 17.67
C ALA A 75 4.13 3.26 16.89
N ALA A 76 5.39 3.67 16.90
CA ALA A 76 5.84 4.86 16.16
C ALA A 76 5.59 4.75 14.65
N TRP A 77 5.90 3.60 14.05
CA TRP A 77 5.64 3.36 12.63
C TRP A 77 4.15 3.28 12.33
N GLN A 78 3.37 2.60 13.18
CA GLN A 78 1.92 2.49 13.02
C GLN A 78 1.23 3.86 13.12
N ILE A 79 1.67 4.72 14.04
CA ILE A 79 1.17 6.09 14.17
C ILE A 79 1.53 6.90 12.92
N MET A 80 2.80 6.93 12.52
CA MET A 80 3.23 7.72 11.35
C MET A 80 2.52 7.27 10.07
N HIS A 81 2.45 5.95 9.83
CA HIS A 81 1.75 5.40 8.67
C HIS A 81 0.24 5.62 8.76
N GLY A 82 -0.34 5.52 9.96
CA GLY A 82 -1.75 5.79 10.20
C GLY A 82 -2.12 7.23 9.88
N VAL A 83 -1.32 8.20 10.34
CA VAL A 83 -1.54 9.63 10.07
C VAL A 83 -1.39 9.91 8.58
N ALA A 84 -0.39 9.34 7.91
CA ALA A 84 -0.18 9.55 6.48
C ALA A 84 -1.34 8.99 5.62
N CYS A 85 -1.93 7.84 6.00
CA CYS A 85 -2.99 7.20 5.22
C CYS A 85 -4.40 7.67 5.57
N TYR A 86 -4.66 7.99 6.84
CA TYR A 86 -6.02 8.24 7.35
C TYR A 86 -6.21 9.63 7.95
N GLY A 87 -5.13 10.40 8.15
CA GLY A 87 -5.19 11.74 8.71
C GLY A 87 -5.92 11.79 10.05
N MET A 88 -6.89 12.70 10.16
CA MET A 88 -7.73 12.90 11.36
C MET A 88 -8.67 11.73 11.67
N GLN A 89 -8.87 10.80 10.73
CA GLN A 89 -9.75 9.64 10.93
C GLN A 89 -9.03 8.47 11.62
N LEU A 90 -7.73 8.60 11.88
CA LEU A 90 -6.96 7.58 12.58
C LEU A 90 -7.45 7.40 14.03
N SER A 91 -7.71 6.16 14.43
CA SER A 91 -7.97 5.75 15.81
C SER A 91 -7.02 4.62 16.21
N ILE A 92 -6.45 4.69 17.41
CA ILE A 92 -5.48 3.72 17.93
C ILE A 92 -5.95 3.21 19.29
N SER A 93 -5.99 1.89 19.47
CA SER A 93 -6.31 1.30 20.76
C SER A 93 -5.07 1.25 21.66
N THR A 94 -5.20 1.79 22.85
CA THR A 94 -4.17 1.81 23.88
C THR A 94 -4.63 1.03 25.11
N PRO A 95 -3.77 0.25 25.78
CA PRO A 95 -4.14 -0.48 26.98
C PRO A 95 -4.62 0.44 28.10
N ASP A 96 -4.05 1.64 28.16
CA ASP A 96 -4.21 2.54 29.30
C ASP A 96 -5.39 3.50 29.13
N ARG A 97 -5.74 3.85 27.89
CA ARG A 97 -6.76 4.89 27.59
C ARG A 97 -7.87 4.42 26.65
N GLY A 98 -7.83 3.18 26.16
CA GLY A 98 -8.73 2.71 25.12
C GLY A 98 -8.41 3.37 23.77
N ASP A 99 -9.44 3.63 22.97
CA ASP A 99 -9.28 4.17 21.62
C ASP A 99 -9.02 5.70 21.63
N VAL A 100 -7.91 6.11 21.01
CA VAL A 100 -7.47 7.52 20.91
C VAL A 100 -7.29 7.94 19.46
N GLY A 101 -7.85 9.10 19.10
CA GLY A 101 -7.73 9.70 17.77
C GLY A 101 -6.41 10.44 17.55
N ALA A 102 -6.01 10.60 16.28
CA ALA A 102 -4.94 11.53 15.91
C ALA A 102 -5.45 12.99 16.06
N VAL A 103 -4.79 13.76 16.92
CA VAL A 103 -5.12 15.18 17.21
C VAL A 103 -4.23 16.10 16.38
#